data_AF-A0A0G1ZX41-F1
#
_entry.id   AF-A0A0G1ZX41-F1
#
_cell.length_a   1.000
_cell.length_b   1.000
_cell.length_c   1.000
_cell.angle_alpha   90.00
_cell.angle_beta   90.00
_cell.angle_gamma   90.00
#
_symmetry.space_group_name_H-M   'P 1'
#
loop_
_entity.id
_entity.type
_entity.pdbx_description
1 polymer ?
#
loop_
_entity_poly.entity_id
_entity_poly.type
_entity_poly.pdbx_seq_one_letter_code
_entity_poly.pdbx_strand_id
1 'polypeptide(L)'
;MVTYYARQSIQIVAMSRNTWIFLFVFVLLAGGIFWYQYRYYRTPMVIESQIAYQIVLGTAHKDDIPAIDEPVYESVGSADVYLNDVGWGMVVEVGSRTRFYPFQILVWHEVVNETLNGRDLLVTFDPLTYTSAVFDRTDTFGVSGKIWNSNTLLYDRTTESLWSQLRGEAIEGALARTLLTRYPSQVMTWATFKIEYPSGQVLSRETGFDRDYTQDPYEGYYESVAIWFPLDHEDVRLSPKSLVFGVEREGRTIAFPVDSLEEFDTIQALVEESDILVPSYWFAWAAMYPQTQVYSSNE
;
A
#
# COMPACT_ATOMS: atom_id res chain seq x y z
N MET A 1 -63.90 65.42 -42.39
CA MET A 1 -64.13 63.96 -42.46
C MET A 1 -63.18 63.31 -41.47
N VAL A 2 -63.69 62.83 -40.34
CA VAL A 2 -62.89 62.24 -39.25
C VAL A 2 -63.08 60.74 -39.27
N THR A 3 -61.97 60.02 -39.34
CA THR A 3 -61.82 58.56 -39.37
C THR A 3 -62.21 57.96 -38.00
N TYR A 4 -63.12 56.97 -38.00
CA TYR A 4 -63.50 56.24 -36.79
C TYR A 4 -62.76 54.90 -36.74
N TYR A 5 -61.80 54.76 -35.82
CA TYR A 5 -61.14 53.49 -35.51
C TYR A 5 -62.03 52.68 -34.54
N ALA A 6 -62.40 51.46 -34.94
CA ALA A 6 -63.10 50.52 -34.08
C ALA A 6 -62.12 49.86 -33.09
N ARG A 7 -62.38 50.01 -31.78
CA ARG A 7 -61.73 49.24 -30.71
C ARG A 7 -62.28 47.81 -30.72
N GLN A 8 -61.45 46.81 -31.02
CA GLN A 8 -61.75 45.41 -30.68
C GLN A 8 -61.56 45.21 -29.18
N SER A 9 -62.63 44.85 -28.48
CA SER A 9 -62.63 44.41 -27.09
C SER A 9 -62.19 42.94 -27.00
N ILE A 10 -61.09 42.67 -26.29
CA ILE A 10 -60.61 41.33 -25.97
C ILE A 10 -61.60 40.69 -24.97
N GLN A 11 -62.28 39.62 -25.38
CA GLN A 11 -63.10 38.81 -24.46
C GLN A 11 -62.18 37.81 -23.74
N ILE A 12 -62.07 37.95 -22.43
CA ILE A 12 -61.37 36.97 -21.58
C ILE A 12 -62.36 35.83 -21.31
N VAL A 13 -62.14 34.68 -21.93
CA VAL A 13 -62.94 33.47 -21.68
C VAL A 13 -62.62 32.97 -20.26
N ALA A 14 -63.62 32.98 -19.38
CA ALA A 14 -63.48 32.47 -18.01
C ALA A 14 -63.33 30.94 -18.02
N MET A 15 -62.15 30.46 -17.61
CA MET A 15 -61.89 29.01 -17.48
C MET A 15 -62.55 28.42 -16.22
N SER A 16 -63.07 27.20 -16.35
CA SER A 16 -63.68 26.48 -15.23
C SER A 16 -62.66 26.14 -14.13
N ARG A 17 -63.10 25.99 -12.88
CA ARG A 17 -62.25 25.60 -11.75
C ARG A 17 -61.49 24.29 -12.03
N ASN A 18 -62.10 23.34 -12.72
CA ASN A 18 -61.47 22.06 -13.07
C ASN A 18 -60.35 22.25 -14.12
N THR A 19 -60.50 23.20 -15.04
CA THR A 19 -59.47 23.57 -16.01
C THR A 19 -58.24 24.18 -15.32
N TRP A 20 -58.46 25.02 -14.31
CA TRP A 20 -57.39 25.58 -13.49
C TRP A 20 -56.63 24.53 -12.67
N ILE A 21 -57.34 23.58 -12.07
CA ILE A 21 -56.73 22.46 -11.34
C ILE A 21 -55.89 21.62 -12.30
N PHE A 22 -56.42 21.30 -13.49
CA PHE A 22 -55.70 20.50 -14.48
C PHE A 22 -54.43 21.19 -14.98
N LEU A 23 -54.50 22.49 -15.28
CA LEU A 23 -53.34 23.28 -15.68
C LEU A 23 -52.27 23.34 -14.58
N PHE A 24 -52.69 23.50 -13.32
CA PHE A 24 -51.77 23.54 -12.19
C PHE A 24 -51.04 22.20 -12.00
N VAL A 25 -51.76 21.08 -12.04
CA VAL A 25 -51.17 19.73 -11.96
C VAL A 25 -50.24 19.47 -13.14
N PHE A 26 -50.64 19.88 -14.35
CA PHE A 26 -49.82 19.72 -15.55
C PHE A 26 -48.50 20.50 -15.45
N VAL A 27 -48.55 21.76 -14.99
CA VAL A 27 -47.34 22.58 -14.79
C VAL A 27 -46.43 22.00 -13.71
N LEU A 28 -46.99 21.46 -12.62
CA LEU A 28 -46.20 20.78 -11.58
C LEU A 28 -45.53 19.52 -12.10
N LEU A 29 -46.24 18.69 -12.87
CA LEU A 29 -45.67 17.48 -13.47
C LEU A 29 -44.60 17.81 -14.50
N ALA A 30 -44.88 18.77 -15.40
CA ALA A 30 -43.90 19.24 -16.39
C ALA A 30 -42.67 19.84 -15.72
N GLY A 31 -42.85 20.65 -14.67
CA GLY A 31 -41.77 21.22 -13.87
C GLY A 31 -40.95 20.15 -13.13
N GLY A 32 -41.60 19.12 -12.59
CA GLY A 32 -40.94 17.99 -11.94
C GLY A 32 -40.12 17.14 -12.91
N ILE A 33 -40.66 16.86 -14.11
CA ILE A 33 -39.94 16.15 -15.19
C ILE A 33 -38.76 16.99 -15.67
N PHE A 34 -38.97 18.29 -15.89
CA PHE A 34 -37.91 19.19 -16.34
C PHE A 34 -36.82 19.34 -15.28
N TRP A 35 -37.19 19.42 -13.99
CA TRP A 35 -36.23 19.44 -12.89
C TRP A 35 -35.47 18.11 -12.76
N TYR A 36 -36.15 16.97 -12.92
CA TYR A 36 -35.51 15.65 -12.92
C TYR A 36 -34.53 15.52 -14.09
N GLN A 37 -34.94 15.86 -15.31
CA GLN A 37 -34.06 15.83 -16.47
C GLN A 37 -32.92 16.84 -16.34
N TYR A 38 -33.19 18.07 -15.92
CA TYR A 38 -32.16 19.07 -15.67
C TYR A 38 -31.14 18.58 -14.66
N ARG A 39 -31.60 18.00 -13.54
CA ARG A 39 -30.70 17.42 -12.53
C ARG A 39 -29.93 16.23 -13.10
N TYR A 40 -30.58 15.30 -13.78
CA TYR A 40 -29.97 14.12 -14.39
C TYR A 40 -28.89 14.45 -15.43
N TYR A 41 -29.11 15.48 -16.27
CA TYR A 41 -28.16 15.89 -17.32
C TYR A 41 -27.13 16.94 -16.86
N ARG A 42 -27.32 17.61 -15.73
CA ARG A 42 -26.37 18.63 -15.19
C ARG A 42 -25.67 18.23 -13.91
N THR A 43 -26.08 17.18 -13.19
CA THR A 43 -25.15 16.56 -12.24
C THR A 43 -24.03 15.99 -13.09
N PRO A 44 -22.80 16.53 -13.01
CA PRO A 44 -21.69 15.84 -13.63
C PRO A 44 -21.71 14.44 -13.06
N MET A 45 -21.78 13.44 -13.94
CA MET A 45 -21.41 12.10 -13.54
C MET A 45 -19.98 12.27 -13.07
N VAL A 46 -19.76 12.25 -11.75
CA VAL A 46 -18.41 12.11 -11.22
C VAL A 46 -18.06 10.68 -11.60
N ILE A 47 -17.56 10.51 -12.82
CA ILE A 47 -16.76 9.35 -13.17
C ILE A 47 -15.49 9.61 -12.36
N GLU A 48 -15.53 9.26 -11.07
CA GLU A 48 -14.30 8.83 -10.43
C GLU A 48 -13.78 7.76 -11.37
N SER A 49 -12.70 8.07 -12.09
CA SER A 49 -11.96 7.04 -12.79
C SER A 49 -11.59 6.03 -11.72
N GLN A 50 -12.36 4.95 -11.64
CA GLN A 50 -12.05 3.85 -10.78
C GLN A 50 -10.73 3.32 -11.32
N ILE A 51 -9.62 3.64 -10.62
CA ILE A 51 -8.34 3.02 -10.91
C ILE A 51 -8.60 1.53 -10.67
N ALA A 52 -8.75 0.78 -11.74
CA ALA A 52 -8.99 -0.65 -11.67
C ALA A 52 -7.63 -1.32 -11.48
N TYR A 53 -7.29 -1.61 -10.22
CA TYR A 53 -6.10 -2.38 -9.91
C TYR A 53 -6.25 -3.80 -10.44
N GLN A 54 -5.22 -4.32 -11.12
CA GLN A 54 -5.21 -5.72 -11.59
C GLN A 54 -4.91 -6.68 -10.44
N ILE A 55 -5.87 -6.83 -9.53
CA ILE A 55 -5.74 -7.71 -8.37
C ILE A 55 -6.01 -9.15 -8.80
N VAL A 56 -5.08 -10.04 -8.50
CA VAL A 56 -5.17 -11.47 -8.77
C VAL A 56 -5.14 -12.26 -7.45
N LEU A 57 -5.61 -13.51 -7.50
CA LEU A 57 -5.41 -14.44 -6.40
C LEU A 57 -3.99 -15.02 -6.48
N GLY A 58 -3.30 -15.04 -5.34
CA GLY A 58 -2.06 -15.77 -5.16
C GLY A 58 -2.29 -17.27 -5.07
N THR A 59 -1.22 -17.98 -4.72
CA THR A 59 -1.28 -19.42 -4.40
C THR A 59 -1.79 -19.67 -2.98
N ALA A 60 -1.60 -18.72 -2.07
CA ALA A 60 -2.12 -18.72 -0.72
C ALA A 60 -3.51 -18.07 -0.68
N HIS A 61 -4.41 -18.62 0.14
CA HIS A 61 -5.67 -17.98 0.50
C HIS A 61 -5.49 -17.01 1.67
N LYS A 62 -6.57 -16.29 2.01
CA LYS A 62 -6.60 -15.39 3.17
C LYS A 62 -6.17 -16.14 4.43
N ASP A 63 -5.18 -15.59 5.13
CA ASP A 63 -4.56 -16.11 6.35
C ASP A 63 -3.84 -17.47 6.24
N ASP A 64 -3.63 -18.03 5.04
CA ASP A 64 -2.76 -19.22 4.85
C ASP A 64 -1.28 -18.93 5.21
N ILE A 65 -0.91 -17.65 5.10
CA ILE A 65 0.32 -17.07 5.65
C ILE A 65 -0.10 -16.32 6.92
N PRO A 66 0.08 -16.92 8.10
CA PRO A 66 -0.50 -16.38 9.32
C PRO A 66 0.32 -15.19 9.83
N ALA A 67 -0.35 -14.08 10.12
CA ALA A 67 0.27 -12.95 10.81
C ALA A 67 0.69 -13.33 12.24
N ILE A 68 1.75 -12.70 12.74
CA ILE A 68 2.16 -12.79 14.15
C ILE A 68 1.50 -11.65 14.92
N ASP A 69 0.48 -11.99 15.72
CA ASP A 69 -0.28 -11.02 16.53
C ASP A 69 0.28 -10.81 17.94
N GLU A 70 0.94 -11.83 18.48
CA GLU A 70 1.52 -11.83 19.82
C GLU A 70 3.01 -12.21 19.73
N PRO A 71 3.87 -11.33 19.18
CA PRO A 71 5.26 -11.68 18.95
C PRO A 71 6.04 -11.88 20.25
N VAL A 72 6.78 -12.97 20.31
CA VAL A 72 7.69 -13.31 21.41
C VAL A 72 9.12 -12.96 21.03
N TYR A 73 9.85 -12.36 21.97
CA TYR A 73 11.21 -11.86 21.75
C TYR A 73 12.23 -12.56 22.62
N GLU A 74 13.40 -12.82 22.04
CA GLU A 74 14.55 -13.39 22.73
C GLU A 74 15.77 -12.47 22.68
N SER A 75 16.81 -12.84 23.44
CA SER A 75 18.07 -12.08 23.49
C SER A 75 18.94 -12.33 22.27
N VAL A 76 19.86 -11.40 21.98
CA VAL A 76 20.86 -11.59 20.93
C VAL A 76 21.62 -12.91 21.08
N GLY A 77 22.05 -13.24 22.30
CA GLY A 77 22.81 -14.48 22.55
C GLY A 77 21.99 -15.76 22.37
N SER A 78 20.67 -15.70 22.57
CA SER A 78 19.77 -16.83 22.31
C SER A 78 19.57 -17.05 20.81
N ALA A 79 19.33 -15.96 20.07
CA ALA A 79 19.14 -16.00 18.63
C ALA A 79 20.42 -16.39 17.86
N ASP A 80 21.60 -16.01 18.37
CA ASP A 80 22.92 -16.32 17.77
C ASP A 80 23.19 -17.84 17.67
N VAL A 81 22.47 -18.66 18.45
CA VAL A 81 22.58 -20.12 18.39
C VAL A 81 22.10 -20.67 17.03
N TYR A 82 21.22 -19.95 16.33
CA TYR A 82 20.57 -20.45 15.12
C TYR A 82 20.55 -19.47 13.94
N LEU A 83 20.72 -18.17 14.16
CA LEU A 83 20.80 -17.19 13.08
C LEU A 83 22.19 -17.24 12.46
N ASN A 84 22.22 -17.25 11.13
CA ASN A 84 23.48 -17.16 10.38
C ASN A 84 23.93 -15.70 10.31
N ASP A 85 25.23 -15.45 10.46
CA ASP A 85 25.86 -14.12 10.34
C ASP A 85 25.49 -13.37 9.07
N VAL A 86 25.32 -14.06 7.93
CA VAL A 86 24.91 -13.45 6.66
C VAL A 86 23.39 -13.33 6.50
N GLY A 87 22.61 -13.83 7.46
CA GLY A 87 21.15 -13.78 7.44
C GLY A 87 20.65 -12.34 7.59
N TRP A 88 19.73 -11.94 6.73
CA TRP A 88 19.17 -10.59 6.73
C TRP A 88 17.95 -10.48 7.65
N GLY A 89 17.72 -9.27 8.14
CA GLY A 89 16.49 -8.93 8.85
C GLY A 89 16.28 -7.42 8.91
N MET A 90 15.07 -7.08 9.31
CA MET A 90 14.66 -5.69 9.48
C MET A 90 14.88 -5.26 10.93
N VAL A 91 15.34 -4.02 11.13
CA VAL A 91 15.58 -3.39 12.43
C VAL A 91 14.62 -2.23 12.60
N VAL A 92 13.99 -2.17 13.77
CA VAL A 92 13.07 -1.10 14.16
C VAL A 92 13.43 -0.57 15.53
N GLU A 93 13.55 0.74 15.62
CA GLU A 93 13.92 1.46 16.84
C GLU A 93 12.80 2.40 17.27
N VAL A 94 12.36 2.30 18.54
CA VAL A 94 11.40 3.25 19.13
C VAL A 94 11.91 3.68 20.50
N GLY A 95 12.45 4.90 20.57
CA GLY A 95 13.10 5.39 21.78
C GLY A 95 14.35 4.57 22.09
N SER A 96 14.41 3.95 23.28
CA SER A 96 15.56 3.16 23.72
C SER A 96 15.43 1.66 23.45
N ARG A 97 14.43 1.23 22.66
CA ARG A 97 14.20 -0.19 22.36
C ARG A 97 14.40 -0.46 20.88
N THR A 98 15.14 -1.51 20.60
CA THR A 98 15.46 -1.96 19.25
C THR A 98 15.02 -3.41 19.07
N ARG A 99 14.35 -3.70 17.96
CA ARG A 99 13.94 -5.06 17.56
C ARG A 99 14.54 -5.45 16.22
N PHE A 100 15.01 -6.68 16.11
CA PHE A 100 15.38 -7.33 14.87
C PHE A 100 14.32 -8.37 14.49
N TYR A 101 13.85 -8.33 13.25
CA TYR A 101 12.88 -9.26 12.68
C TYR A 101 13.58 -10.03 11.57
N PRO A 102 14.06 -11.27 11.84
CA PRO A 102 14.77 -12.06 10.84
C PRO A 102 13.90 -12.35 9.62
N PHE A 103 14.41 -12.16 8.41
CA PHE A 103 13.69 -12.55 7.19
C PHE A 103 13.45 -14.06 7.12
N GLN A 104 14.33 -14.84 7.74
CA GLN A 104 14.14 -16.27 8.01
C GLN A 104 12.81 -16.62 8.69
N ILE A 105 12.25 -15.71 9.50
CA ILE A 105 10.94 -15.86 10.12
C ILE A 105 9.89 -15.13 9.30
N LEU A 106 10.15 -13.88 8.89
CA LEU A 106 9.16 -13.06 8.19
C LEU A 106 8.70 -13.65 6.86
N VAL A 107 9.53 -14.42 6.15
CA VAL A 107 9.14 -15.11 4.91
C VAL A 107 7.95 -16.06 5.09
N TRP A 108 7.70 -16.54 6.32
CA TRP A 108 6.59 -17.46 6.64
C TRP A 108 5.33 -16.77 7.15
N HIS A 109 5.42 -15.47 7.49
CA HIS A 109 4.39 -14.75 8.22
C HIS A 109 3.97 -13.45 7.56
N GLU A 110 4.89 -12.80 6.86
CA GLU A 110 4.78 -11.52 6.16
C GLU A 110 4.32 -10.31 6.99
N VAL A 111 3.60 -10.52 8.10
CA VAL A 111 3.02 -9.49 8.98
C VAL A 111 3.34 -9.80 10.43
N VAL A 112 3.80 -8.78 11.16
CA VAL A 112 3.83 -8.76 12.61
C VAL A 112 3.05 -7.54 13.10
N ASN A 113 2.01 -7.77 13.89
CA ASN A 113 1.24 -6.73 14.56
C ASN A 113 1.94 -6.38 15.88
N GLU A 114 2.80 -5.37 15.83
CA GLU A 114 3.73 -5.04 16.87
C GLU A 114 3.19 -3.95 17.81
N THR A 115 3.59 -4.01 19.08
CA THR A 115 3.60 -2.87 20.02
C THR A 115 5.02 -2.72 20.59
N LEU A 116 5.74 -1.68 20.15
CA LEU A 116 7.11 -1.37 20.57
C LEU A 116 7.15 -0.05 21.33
N ASN A 117 7.54 -0.12 22.61
CA ASN A 117 7.64 1.05 23.48
C ASN A 117 6.35 1.92 23.50
N GLY A 118 5.18 1.26 23.46
CA GLY A 118 3.86 1.91 23.45
C GLY A 118 3.40 2.43 22.08
N ARG A 119 4.17 2.23 21.01
CA ARG A 119 3.76 2.53 19.62
C ARG A 119 3.31 1.25 18.94
N ASP A 120 2.11 1.29 18.37
CA ASP A 120 1.58 0.18 17.57
C ASP A 120 2.09 0.29 16.13
N LEU A 121 2.81 -0.75 15.71
CA LEU A 121 3.49 -0.81 14.42
C LEU A 121 3.00 -2.01 13.62
N LEU A 122 2.81 -1.83 12.32
CA LEU A 122 2.71 -2.89 11.33
C LEU A 122 4.09 -3.11 10.75
N VAL A 123 4.69 -4.27 11.03
CA VAL A 123 5.98 -4.69 10.47
C VAL A 123 5.69 -5.71 9.39
N THR A 124 6.16 -5.47 8.16
CA THR A 124 5.81 -6.30 7.01
C THR A 124 7.00 -6.60 6.12
N PHE A 125 7.01 -7.81 5.55
CA PHE A 125 7.97 -8.27 4.55
C PHE A 125 7.28 -9.12 3.50
N ASP A 126 7.54 -8.85 2.23
CA ASP A 126 7.05 -9.65 1.11
C ASP A 126 8.22 -10.31 0.36
N PRO A 127 8.33 -11.64 0.36
CA PRO A 127 9.40 -12.34 -0.35
C PRO A 127 9.28 -12.27 -1.87
N LEU A 128 8.09 -12.10 -2.46
CA LEU A 128 7.94 -11.94 -3.91
C LEU A 128 8.64 -10.67 -4.41
N THR A 129 8.57 -9.60 -3.63
CA THR A 129 9.13 -8.30 -4.01
C THR A 129 10.38 -7.93 -3.23
N TYR A 130 10.80 -8.76 -2.28
CA TYR A 130 11.85 -8.46 -1.30
C TYR A 130 11.62 -7.12 -0.57
N THR A 131 10.35 -6.73 -0.45
CA THR A 131 9.97 -5.46 0.16
C THR A 131 9.88 -5.64 1.66
N SER A 132 10.50 -4.74 2.43
CA SER A 132 10.22 -4.62 3.87
C SER A 132 9.80 -3.20 4.19
N ALA A 133 8.80 -3.06 5.07
CA ALA A 133 8.28 -1.77 5.47
C ALA A 133 7.71 -1.83 6.88
N VAL A 134 7.67 -0.66 7.52
CA VAL A 134 7.03 -0.49 8.82
C VAL A 134 6.08 0.70 8.75
N PHE A 135 4.94 0.59 9.42
CA PHE A 135 3.93 1.64 9.47
C PHE A 135 3.37 1.81 10.88
N ASP A 136 2.96 3.03 11.23
CA ASP A 136 2.03 3.22 12.33
C ASP A 136 0.69 2.56 11.98
N ARG A 137 0.13 1.81 12.93
CA ARG A 137 -1.17 1.13 12.76
C ARG A 137 -2.17 1.52 13.83
N THR A 138 -3.44 1.57 13.43
CA THR A 138 -4.60 1.73 14.34
C THR A 138 -5.44 0.48 14.45
N ASP A 139 -5.15 -0.52 13.61
CA ASP A 139 -5.78 -1.83 13.58
C ASP A 139 -4.70 -2.91 13.51
N THR A 140 -5.10 -4.17 13.55
CA THR A 140 -4.27 -5.32 13.20
C THR A 140 -4.51 -5.75 11.77
N PHE A 141 -3.46 -6.29 11.16
CA PHE A 141 -3.45 -6.69 9.77
C PHE A 141 -3.25 -8.20 9.63
N GLY A 142 -3.72 -8.75 8.51
CA GLY A 142 -3.43 -10.11 8.08
C GLY A 142 -3.05 -10.15 6.60
N VAL A 143 -2.69 -11.35 6.13
CA VAL A 143 -2.35 -11.57 4.72
C VAL A 143 -3.59 -11.98 3.94
N SER A 144 -3.90 -11.26 2.85
CA SER A 144 -5.18 -11.44 2.15
C SER A 144 -5.21 -12.61 1.17
N GLY A 145 -4.05 -13.13 0.77
CA GLY A 145 -3.90 -14.07 -0.34
C GLY A 145 -4.12 -13.45 -1.73
N LYS A 146 -4.35 -12.12 -1.80
CA LYS A 146 -4.46 -11.36 -3.04
C LYS A 146 -3.14 -10.66 -3.36
N ILE A 147 -2.91 -10.44 -4.64
CA ILE A 147 -1.65 -9.89 -5.15
C ILE A 147 -1.95 -8.78 -6.17
N TRP A 148 -1.17 -7.72 -6.13
CA TRP A 148 -1.17 -6.64 -7.13
C TRP A 148 0.27 -6.18 -7.39
N ASN A 149 0.66 -6.03 -8.66
CA ASN A 149 2.07 -5.77 -9.06
C ASN A 149 3.06 -6.76 -8.44
N SER A 150 2.66 -8.04 -8.40
CA SER A 150 3.38 -9.12 -7.72
C SER A 150 3.73 -8.87 -6.24
N ASN A 151 3.11 -7.88 -5.61
CA ASN A 151 3.18 -7.59 -4.18
C ASN A 151 1.96 -8.18 -3.46
N THR A 152 2.18 -8.92 -2.38
CA THR A 152 1.10 -9.43 -1.52
C THR A 152 0.35 -8.27 -0.89
N LEU A 153 -0.98 -8.32 -0.99
CA LEU A 153 -1.87 -7.37 -0.34
C LEU A 153 -2.18 -7.82 1.08
N LEU A 154 -2.10 -6.88 2.01
CA LEU A 154 -2.55 -7.07 3.38
C LEU A 154 -4.03 -6.71 3.49
N TYR A 155 -4.68 -7.11 4.58
CA TYR A 155 -6.00 -6.61 4.94
C TYR A 155 -6.04 -6.14 6.39
N ASP A 156 -6.79 -5.08 6.69
CA ASP A 156 -7.10 -4.70 8.07
C ASP A 156 -8.33 -5.46 8.59
N ARG A 157 -8.33 -5.85 9.87
CA ARG A 157 -9.38 -6.73 10.41
C ARG A 157 -10.71 -6.02 10.68
N THR A 158 -10.73 -4.70 10.81
CA THR A 158 -11.97 -3.94 11.09
C THR A 158 -12.79 -3.70 9.83
N THR A 159 -12.16 -3.29 8.74
CA THR A 159 -12.85 -2.87 7.51
C THR A 159 -12.66 -3.83 6.33
N GLU A 160 -11.73 -4.77 6.45
CA GLU A 160 -11.32 -5.69 5.38
C GLU A 160 -10.86 -4.97 4.11
N SER A 161 -10.33 -3.74 4.22
CA SER A 161 -9.73 -3.04 3.10
C SER A 161 -8.41 -3.71 2.72
N LEU A 162 -8.04 -3.67 1.44
CA LEU A 162 -6.81 -4.25 0.94
C LEU A 162 -5.72 -3.19 0.84
N TRP A 163 -4.54 -3.50 1.38
CA TRP A 163 -3.43 -2.57 1.51
C TRP A 163 -2.21 -3.06 0.72
N SER A 164 -1.65 -2.18 -0.10
CA SER A 164 -0.32 -2.39 -0.69
C SER A 164 0.73 -2.05 0.36
N GLN A 165 1.50 -3.05 0.80
CA GLN A 165 2.55 -2.82 1.79
C GLN A 165 3.72 -1.99 1.24
N LEU A 166 4.00 -2.08 -0.06
CA LEU A 166 5.04 -1.25 -0.67
C LEU A 166 4.64 0.23 -0.63
N ARG A 167 3.41 0.56 -1.04
CA ARG A 167 2.92 1.96 -1.09
C ARG A 167 2.42 2.49 0.25
N GLY A 168 2.09 1.60 1.20
CA GLY A 168 1.39 1.98 2.42
C GLY A 168 -0.01 2.54 2.14
N GLU A 169 -0.67 2.12 1.06
CA GLU A 169 -1.96 2.65 0.62
C GLU A 169 -3.02 1.55 0.60
N ALA A 170 -4.23 1.84 1.09
CA ALA A 170 -5.40 1.02 0.86
C ALA A 170 -5.85 1.18 -0.60
N ILE A 171 -5.79 0.12 -1.40
CA ILE A 171 -6.11 0.16 -2.82
C ILE A 171 -7.56 -0.26 -3.11
N GLU A 172 -8.19 -1.01 -2.21
CA GLU A 172 -9.59 -1.46 -2.33
C GLU A 172 -10.24 -1.52 -0.94
N GLY A 173 -11.56 -1.33 -0.86
CA GLY A 173 -12.33 -1.43 0.38
C GLY A 173 -12.74 -0.08 0.96
N ALA A 174 -13.24 -0.10 2.20
CA ALA A 174 -13.83 1.08 2.84
C ALA A 174 -12.81 2.20 3.10
N LEU A 175 -11.52 1.86 3.21
CA LEU A 175 -10.43 2.78 3.45
C LEU A 175 -9.66 3.13 2.17
N ALA A 176 -10.15 2.79 0.97
CA ALA A 176 -9.45 3.03 -0.28
C ALA A 176 -8.91 4.48 -0.41
N ARG A 177 -7.67 4.60 -0.90
CA ARG A 177 -6.85 5.83 -1.00
C ARG A 177 -6.37 6.41 0.33
N THR A 178 -6.59 5.71 1.44
CA THR A 178 -5.98 6.07 2.73
C THR A 178 -4.53 5.61 2.75
N LEU A 179 -3.66 6.45 3.30
CA LEU A 179 -2.25 6.15 3.51
C LEU A 179 -1.98 5.80 4.97
N LEU A 180 -1.18 4.77 5.18
CA LEU A 180 -0.50 4.52 6.44
C LEU A 180 0.69 5.47 6.59
N THR A 181 0.99 5.88 7.82
CA THR A 181 2.20 6.64 8.09
C THR A 181 3.37 5.67 8.20
N ARG A 182 4.31 5.74 7.24
CA ARG A 182 5.51 4.91 7.24
C ARG A 182 6.40 5.28 8.43
N TYR A 183 6.94 4.26 9.08
CA TYR A 183 7.85 4.39 10.21
C TYR A 183 9.27 3.95 9.77
N PRO A 184 10.34 4.67 10.19
CA PRO A 184 11.70 4.31 9.82
C PRO A 184 12.09 2.89 10.24
N SER A 185 12.76 2.17 9.34
CA SER A 185 13.34 0.86 9.58
C SER A 185 14.61 0.69 8.76
N GLN A 186 15.50 -0.19 9.20
CA GLN A 186 16.73 -0.52 8.50
C GLN A 186 16.73 -1.99 8.14
N VAL A 187 17.50 -2.37 7.11
CA VAL A 187 17.77 -3.77 6.80
C VAL A 187 19.26 -4.01 6.91
N MET A 188 19.64 -5.02 7.69
CA MET A 188 21.03 -5.37 7.91
C MET A 188 21.19 -6.86 8.17
N THR A 189 22.43 -7.33 8.09
CA THR A 189 22.76 -8.71 8.44
C THR A 189 22.72 -8.93 9.95
N TRP A 190 22.55 -10.19 10.35
CA TRP A 190 22.63 -10.61 11.75
C TRP A 190 23.98 -10.24 12.37
N ALA A 191 25.07 -10.41 11.63
CA ALA A 191 26.41 -10.04 12.09
C ALA A 191 26.52 -8.54 12.43
N THR A 192 25.95 -7.67 11.59
CA THR A 192 25.89 -6.22 11.85
C THR A 192 25.05 -5.94 13.08
N PHE A 193 23.83 -6.51 13.15
CA PHE A 193 22.89 -6.24 14.23
C PHE A 193 23.45 -6.58 15.62
N LYS A 194 24.08 -7.74 15.78
CA LYS A 194 24.60 -8.16 17.09
C LYS A 194 25.79 -7.31 17.58
N ILE A 195 26.49 -6.67 16.65
CA ILE A 195 27.58 -5.72 16.97
C ILE A 195 27.00 -4.35 17.36
N GLU A 196 26.06 -3.83 16.57
CA GLU A 196 25.50 -2.50 16.77
C GLU A 196 24.48 -2.44 17.93
N TYR A 197 23.70 -3.50 18.12
CA TYR A 197 22.61 -3.58 19.10
C TYR A 197 22.76 -4.81 20.01
N PRO A 198 23.82 -4.93 20.81
CA PRO A 198 24.05 -6.11 21.67
C PRO A 198 22.98 -6.28 22.76
N SER A 199 22.21 -5.22 23.05
CA SER A 199 21.07 -5.24 23.98
C SER A 199 19.70 -5.27 23.29
N GLY A 200 19.69 -5.33 21.96
CA GLY A 200 18.48 -5.45 21.16
C GLY A 200 17.75 -6.78 21.42
N GLN A 201 16.49 -6.82 21.00
CA GLN A 201 15.66 -8.02 21.10
C GLN A 201 15.38 -8.57 19.71
N VAL A 202 15.28 -9.90 19.60
CA VAL A 202 15.09 -10.58 18.31
C VAL A 202 13.74 -11.27 18.31
N LEU A 203 12.97 -11.15 17.22
CA LEU A 203 11.77 -11.94 17.03
C LEU A 203 12.14 -13.43 17.08
N SER A 204 11.55 -14.15 18.04
CA SER A 204 11.86 -15.57 18.26
C SER A 204 11.09 -16.47 17.29
N ARG A 205 11.52 -17.73 17.21
CA ARG A 205 10.79 -18.79 16.50
C ARG A 205 9.53 -19.28 17.25
N GLU A 206 9.27 -18.78 18.46
CA GLU A 206 8.07 -19.08 19.24
C GLU A 206 6.88 -18.26 18.75
N THR A 207 6.48 -18.50 17.50
CA THR A 207 5.40 -17.75 16.83
C THR A 207 4.01 -18.30 17.09
N GLY A 208 3.91 -19.50 17.68
CA GLY A 208 2.67 -20.26 17.82
C GLY A 208 2.31 -21.13 16.61
N PHE A 209 3.15 -21.19 15.58
CA PHE A 209 2.92 -21.97 14.35
C PHE A 209 4.00 -23.04 14.13
N ASP A 210 3.60 -24.18 13.57
CA ASP A 210 4.51 -25.26 13.19
C ASP A 210 5.10 -24.97 11.80
N ARG A 211 6.30 -24.37 11.77
CA ARG A 211 7.04 -24.00 10.56
C ARG A 211 8.50 -24.43 10.70
N ASP A 212 9.08 -24.90 9.59
CA ASP A 212 10.52 -25.10 9.51
C ASP A 212 11.21 -23.79 9.12
N TYR A 213 11.52 -22.98 10.13
CA TYR A 213 12.24 -21.72 9.92
C TYR A 213 13.67 -21.92 9.42
N THR A 214 14.20 -23.14 9.28
CA THR A 214 15.53 -23.33 8.68
C THR A 214 15.50 -23.28 7.16
N GLN A 215 14.31 -23.27 6.56
CA GLN A 215 14.09 -23.26 5.12
C GLN A 215 13.47 -21.94 4.66
N ASP A 216 13.84 -21.51 3.46
CA ASP A 216 13.19 -20.41 2.75
C ASP A 216 12.34 -20.97 1.59
N PRO A 217 11.01 -20.86 1.63
CA PRO A 217 10.14 -21.40 0.59
C PRO A 217 10.27 -20.67 -0.77
N TYR A 218 10.97 -19.54 -0.82
CA TYR A 218 11.20 -18.72 -2.01
C TYR A 218 12.66 -18.75 -2.47
N GLU A 219 13.55 -19.58 -1.90
CA GLU A 219 14.97 -19.67 -2.30
C GLU A 219 15.16 -19.78 -3.82
N GLY A 220 14.49 -20.76 -4.46
CA GLY A 220 14.56 -20.95 -5.90
C GLY A 220 13.88 -19.84 -6.72
N TYR A 221 13.00 -19.04 -6.10
CA TYR A 221 12.44 -17.85 -6.74
C TYR A 221 13.49 -16.75 -6.85
N TYR A 222 14.27 -16.48 -5.79
CA TYR A 222 15.27 -15.41 -5.80
C TYR A 222 16.37 -15.63 -6.84
N GLU A 223 16.73 -16.87 -7.14
CA GLU A 223 17.75 -17.23 -8.13
C GLU A 223 17.30 -17.02 -9.59
N SER A 224 16.00 -16.86 -9.82
CA SER A 224 15.42 -16.70 -11.15
C SER A 224 15.01 -15.25 -11.41
N VAL A 225 15.19 -14.78 -12.65
CA VAL A 225 14.65 -13.46 -13.08
C VAL A 225 13.13 -13.46 -13.30
N ALA A 226 12.47 -14.62 -13.17
CA ALA A 226 11.03 -14.74 -13.40
C ALA A 226 10.21 -13.98 -12.34
N ILE A 227 9.14 -13.35 -12.80
CA ILE A 227 8.13 -12.67 -11.99
C ILE A 227 6.88 -13.56 -12.04
N TRP A 228 6.35 -13.98 -10.89
CA TRP A 228 5.28 -14.97 -10.85
C TRP A 228 3.88 -14.39 -11.09
N PHE A 229 3.69 -13.09 -10.86
CA PHE A 229 2.40 -12.45 -10.99
C PHE A 229 2.47 -11.21 -11.91
N PRO A 230 1.34 -10.78 -12.49
CA PRO A 230 1.31 -9.65 -13.42
C PRO A 230 1.78 -8.33 -12.79
N LEU A 231 2.34 -7.48 -13.66
CA LEU A 231 2.68 -6.10 -13.37
C LEU A 231 1.87 -5.16 -14.27
N ASP A 232 1.38 -4.06 -13.70
CA ASP A 232 0.72 -2.99 -14.43
C ASP A 232 1.72 -2.20 -15.30
N HIS A 233 2.99 -2.18 -14.89
CA HIS A 233 4.08 -1.53 -15.60
C HIS A 233 5.39 -2.33 -15.46
N GLU A 234 6.08 -2.51 -16.59
CA GLU A 234 7.41 -3.12 -16.65
C GLU A 234 8.45 -2.06 -16.99
N ASP A 235 9.62 -2.14 -16.34
CA ASP A 235 10.72 -1.22 -16.56
C ASP A 235 12.05 -1.98 -16.72
N VAL A 236 12.68 -1.79 -17.88
CA VAL A 236 13.88 -2.52 -18.29
C VAL A 236 15.20 -1.80 -17.98
N ARG A 237 15.16 -0.69 -17.22
CA ARG A 237 16.37 0.07 -16.86
C ARG A 237 17.32 -0.71 -15.96
N LEU A 238 16.80 -1.61 -15.12
CA LEU A 238 17.57 -2.54 -14.28
C LEU A 238 17.05 -3.97 -14.47
N SER A 239 17.80 -4.96 -13.98
CA SER A 239 17.29 -6.33 -13.89
C SER A 239 16.04 -6.34 -13.00
N PRO A 240 14.99 -7.12 -13.32
CA PRO A 240 13.75 -7.14 -12.54
C PRO A 240 13.98 -7.31 -11.03
N LYS A 241 14.91 -8.19 -10.64
CA LYS A 241 15.24 -8.49 -9.24
C LYS A 241 16.52 -7.81 -8.74
N SER A 242 16.99 -6.76 -9.42
CA SER A 242 17.97 -5.85 -8.80
C SER A 242 17.37 -5.30 -7.52
N LEU A 243 18.09 -5.43 -6.41
CA LEU A 243 17.68 -4.81 -5.14
C LEU A 243 17.90 -3.30 -5.26
N VAL A 244 16.88 -2.54 -4.88
CA VAL A 244 16.93 -1.08 -4.81
C VAL A 244 16.46 -0.61 -3.45
N PHE A 245 17.01 0.51 -2.98
CA PHE A 245 16.36 1.32 -1.95
C PHE A 245 15.58 2.44 -2.62
N GLY A 246 14.26 2.36 -2.52
CA GLY A 246 13.35 3.40 -2.96
C GLY A 246 13.19 4.50 -1.90
N VAL A 247 13.11 5.75 -2.35
CA VAL A 247 12.83 6.93 -1.53
C VAL A 247 11.72 7.74 -2.19
N GLU A 248 10.74 8.15 -1.39
CA GLU A 248 9.69 9.09 -1.78
C GLU A 248 10.00 10.47 -1.17
N ARG A 249 10.35 11.46 -2.00
CA ARG A 249 10.71 12.83 -1.57
C ARG A 249 9.85 13.86 -2.30
N GLU A 250 9.02 14.59 -1.55
CA GLU A 250 8.19 15.70 -2.08
C GLU A 250 7.39 15.36 -3.35
N GLY A 251 6.85 14.13 -3.43
CA GLY A 251 6.09 13.64 -4.59
C GLY A 251 6.95 13.19 -5.77
N ARG A 252 8.27 13.12 -5.61
CA ARG A 252 9.20 12.44 -6.52
C ARG A 252 9.66 11.14 -5.90
N THR A 253 10.05 10.19 -6.74
CA THR A 253 10.59 8.91 -6.30
C THR A 253 11.98 8.70 -6.89
N ILE A 254 12.91 8.27 -6.05
CA ILE A 254 14.29 7.95 -6.42
C ILE A 254 14.53 6.49 -6.03
N ALA A 255 15.21 5.72 -6.87
CA ALA A 255 15.66 4.38 -6.54
C ALA A 255 17.18 4.32 -6.62
N PHE A 256 17.79 3.79 -5.57
CA PHE A 256 19.22 3.56 -5.47
C PHE A 256 19.49 2.06 -5.64
N PRO A 257 20.07 1.62 -6.77
CA PRO A 257 20.48 0.23 -6.96
C PRO A 257 21.56 -0.18 -5.95
N VAL A 258 21.53 -1.44 -5.53
CA VAL A 258 22.47 -2.01 -4.58
C VAL A 258 23.11 -3.23 -5.20
N ASP A 259 24.31 -3.06 -5.74
CA ASP A 259 25.12 -4.13 -6.31
C ASP A 259 26.20 -4.60 -5.31
N SER A 260 26.51 -3.81 -4.27
CA SER A 260 27.47 -4.17 -3.22
C SER A 260 27.22 -3.49 -1.86
N LEU A 261 27.90 -3.97 -0.80
CA LEU A 261 27.88 -3.33 0.53
C LEU A 261 28.51 -1.92 0.53
N GLU A 262 29.53 -1.69 -0.31
CA GLU A 262 30.15 -0.37 -0.46
C GLU A 262 29.16 0.66 -1.04
N GLU A 263 28.31 0.20 -1.96
CA GLU A 263 27.21 1.02 -2.47
C GLU A 263 26.14 1.28 -1.41
N PHE A 264 25.86 0.32 -0.52
CA PHE A 264 24.94 0.56 0.59
C PHE A 264 25.40 1.69 1.51
N ASP A 265 26.68 1.70 1.91
CA ASP A 265 27.25 2.78 2.71
C ASP A 265 27.19 4.13 1.97
N THR A 266 27.41 4.10 0.65
CA THR A 266 27.28 5.28 -0.21
C THR A 266 25.84 5.81 -0.24
N ILE A 267 24.85 4.92 -0.34
CA ILE A 267 23.42 5.29 -0.29
C ILE A 267 23.09 5.95 1.04
N GLN A 268 23.54 5.38 2.16
CA GLN A 268 23.35 5.98 3.49
C GLN A 268 23.93 7.39 3.59
N ALA A 269 25.00 7.70 2.86
CA ALA A 269 25.59 9.04 2.81
C ALA A 269 24.83 10.03 1.90
N LEU A 270 24.02 9.54 0.95
CA LEU A 270 23.29 10.36 -0.04
C LEU A 270 21.86 10.68 0.38
N VAL A 271 21.29 9.89 1.30
CA VAL A 271 19.92 10.06 1.79
C VAL A 271 19.87 11.14 2.87
N GLU A 272 18.77 11.89 2.91
CA GLU A 272 18.53 12.86 3.97
C GLU A 272 18.12 12.12 5.25
N GLU A 273 18.36 12.71 6.43
CA GLU A 273 17.99 12.10 7.72
C GLU A 273 16.48 11.81 7.84
N SER A 274 15.65 12.55 7.09
CA SER A 274 14.21 12.35 7.01
C SER A 274 13.76 11.31 5.98
N ASP A 275 14.64 10.84 5.11
CA ASP A 275 14.29 9.85 4.10
C ASP A 275 14.03 8.50 4.76
N ILE A 276 12.97 7.82 4.32
CA ILE A 276 12.71 6.44 4.68
C ILE A 276 13.05 5.58 3.47
N LEU A 277 14.08 4.74 3.63
CA LEU A 277 14.50 3.80 2.61
C LEU A 277 13.57 2.59 2.58
N VAL A 278 13.04 2.28 1.40
CA VAL A 278 12.20 1.10 1.17
C VAL A 278 12.99 0.11 0.31
N PRO A 279 13.59 -0.94 0.87
CA PRO A 279 14.18 -2.01 0.07
C PRO A 279 13.07 -2.69 -0.74
N SER A 280 13.35 -3.00 -2.00
CA SER A 280 12.46 -3.74 -2.90
C SER A 280 13.26 -4.23 -4.11
N TYR A 281 12.78 -5.27 -4.78
CA TYR A 281 13.16 -5.56 -6.15
C TYR A 281 12.68 -4.46 -7.09
N TRP A 282 13.49 -4.17 -8.10
CA TRP A 282 13.26 -3.12 -9.08
C TRP A 282 11.90 -3.25 -9.77
N PHE A 283 11.50 -4.46 -10.19
CA PHE A 283 10.26 -4.65 -10.92
C PHE A 283 9.04 -4.16 -10.10
N ALA A 284 9.04 -4.40 -8.79
CA ALA A 284 7.92 -4.04 -7.93
C ALA A 284 7.92 -2.53 -7.68
N TRP A 285 9.08 -1.97 -7.38
CA TRP A 285 9.24 -0.53 -7.18
C TRP A 285 8.83 0.26 -8.43
N ALA A 286 9.35 -0.11 -9.60
CA ALA A 286 9.06 0.56 -10.86
C ALA A 286 7.61 0.39 -11.31
N ALA A 287 6.98 -0.76 -11.02
CA ALA A 287 5.55 -0.96 -11.28
C ALA A 287 4.68 0.01 -10.47
N MET A 288 5.05 0.28 -9.21
CA MET A 288 4.33 1.20 -8.32
C MET A 288 4.68 2.68 -8.57
N TYR A 289 5.92 2.96 -8.98
CA TYR A 289 6.46 4.29 -9.18
C TYR A 289 7.14 4.43 -10.56
N PRO A 290 6.39 4.39 -11.67
CA PRO A 290 6.94 4.35 -13.03
C PRO A 290 7.74 5.60 -13.42
N GLN A 291 7.55 6.70 -12.69
CA GLN A 291 8.28 7.95 -12.90
C GLN A 291 9.56 8.05 -12.05
N THR A 292 9.97 6.97 -11.38
CA THR A 292 11.18 6.95 -10.55
C THR A 292 12.41 7.33 -11.34
N GLN A 293 13.24 8.18 -10.73
CA GLN A 293 14.61 8.43 -11.16
C GLN A 293 15.51 7.34 -10.59
N VAL A 294 16.26 6.67 -11.45
CA VAL A 294 17.26 5.69 -11.01
C VAL A 294 18.56 6.44 -10.79
N TYR A 295 19.09 6.37 -9.57
CA TYR A 295 20.38 6.96 -9.25
C TYR A 295 21.49 6.18 -9.95
N SER A 296 22.46 6.91 -10.52
CA SER A 296 23.67 6.37 -11.14
C SER A 296 24.87 7.13 -10.59
N SER A 297 25.86 6.41 -10.07
CA SER A 297 27.09 6.98 -9.50
C SER A 297 28.00 7.64 -10.54
N ASN A 298 27.65 7.58 -11.83
CA ASN A 298 28.43 8.12 -12.95
C ASN A 298 27.98 9.53 -13.41
N GLU A 299 27.06 10.19 -12.70
CA GLU A 299 26.63 11.57 -12.97
C GLU A 299 27.04 12.57 -11.87
#